data_AF-A0A7S1HHP0-F1
#
_entry.id   AF-A0A7S1HHP0-F1
#
_cell.length_a   1.000
_cell.length_b   1.000
_cell.length_c   1.000
_cell.angle_alpha   90.00
_cell.angle_beta   90.00
_cell.angle_gamma   90.00
#
_symmetry.space_group_name_H-M   'P 1'
#
loop_
_entity.id
_entity.type
_entity.pdbx_description
1 polymer ?
#
loop_
_entity_poly.entity_id
_entity_poly.type
_entity_poly.pdbx_seq_one_letter_code
_entity_poly.pdbx_strand_id
1 'polypeptide(L)'
;RMIQHGFTELVNNAADHSGGTSVTVSLRQTPTHVQLLVSDDGIGVFDKICTAFQLEDPQHAMLELSKGRLTSAPDAHTGRGLFFSSQLADVFDIHANNTAYQRRAWESSGWRK
;
A
#
# COMPACT_ATOMS: atom_id res chain seq x y z
N ARG A 1 -12.07 14.60 -0.31
CA ARG A 1 -12.54 13.36 0.36
C ARG A 1 -11.68 12.15 -0.02
N MET A 2 -11.46 11.85 -1.31
CA MET A 2 -10.59 10.72 -1.73
C MET A 2 -9.16 10.82 -1.20
N ILE A 3 -8.51 11.98 -1.33
CA ILE A 3 -7.14 12.18 -0.83
C ILE A 3 -7.03 12.10 0.68
N GLN A 4 -8.01 12.64 1.41
CA GLN A 4 -8.06 12.51 2.86
C GLN A 4 -8.14 11.04 3.28
N HIS A 5 -8.99 10.25 2.62
CA HIS A 5 -9.08 8.82 2.89
C HIS A 5 -7.78 8.09 2.55
N GLY A 6 -7.20 8.32 1.37
CA GLY A 6 -5.90 7.74 0.99
C GLY A 6 -4.78 8.11 1.96
N PHE A 7 -4.72 9.37 2.40
CA PHE A 7 -3.77 9.81 3.44
C PHE A 7 -3.95 9.03 4.75
N THR A 8 -5.18 8.96 5.27
CA THR A 8 -5.44 8.26 6.53
C THR A 8 -5.12 6.77 6.44
N GLU A 9 -5.54 6.09 5.38
CA GLU A 9 -5.26 4.66 5.21
C GLU A 9 -3.76 4.37 5.09
N LEU A 10 -3.02 5.17 4.31
CA LEU A 10 -1.59 4.98 4.12
C LEU A 10 -0.78 5.31 5.38
N VAL A 11 -1.11 6.38 6.09
CA VAL A 11 -0.41 6.75 7.33
C VAL A 11 -0.72 5.77 8.46
N ASN A 12 -1.97 5.32 8.60
CA ASN A 12 -2.29 4.28 9.58
C ASN A 12 -1.59 2.97 9.23
N ASN A 13 -1.57 2.59 7.95
CA ASN A 13 -0.83 1.41 7.52
C ASN A 13 0.66 1.47 7.91
N ALA A 14 1.30 2.62 7.69
CA ALA A 14 2.68 2.84 8.10
C ALA A 14 2.84 2.79 9.63
N ALA A 15 1.97 3.46 10.38
CA ALA A 15 2.05 3.51 11.85
C ALA A 15 1.84 2.13 12.50
N ASP A 16 0.87 1.36 12.02
CA ASP A 16 0.43 0.13 12.66
C ASP A 16 1.26 -1.10 12.25
N HIS A 17 1.85 -1.08 11.05
CA HIS A 17 2.47 -2.27 10.48
C HIS A 17 3.94 -2.16 10.14
N SER A 18 4.48 -0.96 9.90
CA SER A 18 5.86 -0.84 9.40
C SER A 18 6.91 -1.20 10.45
N GLY A 19 6.63 -0.97 11.74
CA GLY A 19 7.62 -1.07 12.81
C GLY A 19 8.74 -0.02 12.71
N GLY A 20 8.59 0.97 11.82
CA GLY A 20 9.52 2.08 11.64
C GLY A 20 9.41 3.14 12.74
N THR A 21 10.29 4.14 12.67
CA THR A 21 10.35 5.26 13.60
C THR A 21 9.90 6.59 12.99
N SER A 22 9.85 6.66 11.67
CA SER A 22 9.51 7.89 10.96
C SER A 22 8.62 7.62 9.74
N VAL A 23 7.75 8.58 9.48
CA VAL A 23 6.91 8.61 8.27
C VAL A 23 7.08 9.97 7.61
N THR A 24 7.46 9.96 6.34
CA THR A 24 7.51 11.13 5.48
C THR A 24 6.27 11.17 4.61
N VAL A 25 5.57 12.29 4.63
CA VAL A 25 4.40 12.54 3.77
C VAL A 25 4.66 13.73 2.86
N SER A 26 4.36 13.58 1.58
CA SER A 26 4.42 14.65 0.60
C SER A 26 3.14 14.66 -0.21
N LEU A 27 2.53 15.84 -0.33
CA LEU A 27 1.37 16.08 -1.18
C LEU A 27 1.72 17.16 -2.19
N ARG A 28 1.57 16.85 -3.48
CA ARG A 28 1.66 17.82 -4.57
C ARG A 28 0.33 17.88 -5.27
N GLN A 29 -0.18 19.09 -5.48
CA GLN A 29 -1.44 19.31 -6.17
C GLN A 29 -1.26 20.36 -7.25
N THR A 30 -1.76 20.05 -8.45
CA THR A 30 -1.92 20.96 -9.57
C THR A 30 -3.42 21.08 -9.90
N PRO A 31 -3.84 21.96 -10.82
CA PRO A 31 -5.23 22.05 -11.23
C PRO A 31 -5.80 20.75 -11.82
N THR A 32 -4.94 19.86 -12.33
CA THR A 32 -5.34 18.65 -13.05
C THR A 32 -4.95 17.35 -12.33
N HIS A 33 -4.02 17.40 -11.37
CA HIS A 33 -3.48 16.20 -10.74
C HIS A 33 -3.24 16.41 -9.25
N VAL A 34 -3.28 15.32 -8.51
CA VAL A 34 -2.84 15.26 -7.13
C VAL A 34 -1.96 14.01 -6.95
N GLN A 35 -0.82 14.20 -6.32
CA GLN A 35 0.13 13.15 -6.00
C GLN A 35 0.35 13.14 -4.49
N LEU A 36 -0.02 12.03 -3.86
CA LEU A 36 0.25 11.74 -2.46
C LEU A 36 1.35 10.69 -2.38
N LEU A 37 2.40 10.97 -1.63
CA LEU A 37 3.45 10.03 -1.28
C LEU A 37 3.47 9.87 0.24
N VAL A 38 3.43 8.62 0.70
CA VAL A 38 3.65 8.23 2.09
C VAL A 38 4.77 7.21 2.09
N SER A 39 5.82 7.46 2.86
CA SER A 39 6.97 6.58 2.98
C SER A 39 7.34 6.45 4.45
N ASP A 40 7.57 5.23 4.91
CA ASP A 40 8.13 4.92 6.22
C ASP A 40 9.56 4.37 6.10
N ASP A 41 10.25 4.30 7.23
CA ASP A 41 11.59 3.71 7.39
C ASP A 41 11.54 2.29 7.99
N GLY A 42 10.39 1.62 7.90
CA GLY A 42 10.15 0.32 8.51
C GLY A 42 10.56 -0.88 7.66
N ILE A 43 10.02 -2.04 8.03
CA ILE A 43 10.34 -3.34 7.44
C ILE A 43 9.92 -3.47 5.97
N GLY A 44 9.00 -2.63 5.49
CA GLY A 44 8.42 -2.73 4.15
C GLY A 44 7.26 -3.73 4.06
N VAL A 45 6.30 -3.42 3.17
CA VAL A 45 5.02 -4.15 3.10
C VAL A 45 5.18 -5.61 2.66
N PHE A 46 6.13 -5.92 1.76
CA PHE A 46 6.29 -7.29 1.27
C PHE A 46 6.88 -8.20 2.35
N ASP A 47 7.97 -7.77 3.00
CA ASP A 47 8.57 -8.55 4.08
C ASP A 47 7.63 -8.68 5.28
N LYS A 48 6.84 -7.63 5.58
CA LYS A 48 5.79 -7.69 6.62
C LYS A 48 4.76 -8.79 6.33
N ILE A 49 4.26 -8.85 5.09
CA ILE A 49 3.27 -9.84 4.67
C ILE A 49 3.90 -11.23 4.61
N CYS A 50 5.06 -11.38 3.99
CA CYS A 50 5.77 -12.66 3.91
C CYS A 50 6.01 -13.26 5.30
N THR A 51 6.43 -12.44 6.27
CA THR A 51 6.62 -12.87 7.65
C THR A 51 5.29 -13.28 8.31
N ALA A 52 4.23 -12.47 8.16
CA ALA A 52 2.94 -12.71 8.81
C ALA A 52 2.20 -13.94 8.26
N PHE A 53 2.38 -14.25 6.98
CA PHE A 53 1.64 -15.31 6.27
C PHE A 53 2.54 -16.47 5.81
N GLN A 54 3.79 -16.52 6.25
CA GLN A 54 4.77 -17.56 5.91
C GLN A 54 4.94 -17.74 4.39
N LEU A 55 5.04 -16.62 3.66
CA LEU A 55 5.26 -16.62 2.22
C LEU A 55 6.75 -16.47 1.91
N GLU A 56 7.22 -17.16 0.88
CA GLU A 56 8.65 -17.16 0.50
C GLU A 56 9.00 -16.08 -0.54
N ASP A 57 8.01 -15.50 -1.22
CA ASP A 57 8.22 -14.58 -2.36
C ASP A 57 7.31 -13.33 -2.25
N PRO A 58 7.87 -12.11 -2.38
CA PRO A 58 7.10 -10.87 -2.56
C PRO A 58 5.99 -10.93 -3.61
N GLN A 59 6.14 -11.74 -4.67
CA GLN A 59 5.08 -11.97 -5.66
C GLN A 59 3.82 -12.59 -5.05
N HIS A 60 3.97 -13.53 -4.10
CA HIS A 60 2.85 -14.10 -3.37
C HIS A 60 2.22 -13.08 -2.43
N ALA A 61 3.02 -12.28 -1.73
CA ALA A 61 2.52 -11.19 -0.90
C ALA A 61 1.67 -10.21 -1.72
N MET A 62 2.12 -9.89 -2.94
CA MET A 62 1.38 -9.05 -3.87
C MET A 62 0.06 -9.68 -4.33
N LEU A 63 0.07 -10.98 -4.63
CA LEU A 63 -1.14 -11.72 -4.97
C LEU A 63 -2.16 -11.68 -3.83
N GLU A 64 -1.72 -11.87 -2.58
CA GLU A 64 -2.61 -11.78 -1.43
C GLU A 64 -3.18 -10.36 -1.22
N LEU A 65 -2.35 -9.31 -1.37
CA LEU A 65 -2.80 -7.92 -1.35
C LEU A 65 -3.88 -7.66 -2.41
N SER A 66 -3.71 -8.23 -3.61
CA SER A 66 -4.62 -8.03 -4.73
C SER A 66 -6.02 -8.61 -4.49
N LYS A 67 -6.18 -9.55 -3.55
CA LYS A 67 -7.49 -10.12 -3.17
C LYS A 67 -8.33 -9.17 -2.31
N GLY A 68 -7.71 -8.14 -1.72
CA GLY A 68 -8.40 -7.08 -0.99
C GLY A 68 -9.03 -7.48 0.34
N ARG A 69 -8.50 -8.52 1.00
CA ARG A 69 -8.96 -9.01 2.31
C ARG A 69 -7.80 -9.46 3.21
N LEU A 70 -6.66 -8.78 3.12
CA LEU A 70 -5.42 -9.19 3.78
C LEU A 70 -5.08 -8.27 4.96
N THR A 71 -4.99 -8.83 6.17
CA THR A 71 -4.59 -8.10 7.38
C THR A 71 -3.72 -8.96 8.29
N SER A 72 -2.64 -8.39 8.82
CA SER A 72 -1.82 -9.03 9.87
C SER A 72 -2.31 -8.70 11.30
N ALA A 73 -3.34 -7.88 11.44
CA ALA A 73 -3.95 -7.50 12.72
C ALA A 73 -5.49 -7.45 12.57
N PRO A 74 -6.18 -8.61 12.56
CA PRO A 74 -7.61 -8.70 12.25
C PRO A 74 -8.52 -8.02 13.28
N ASP A 75 -8.07 -7.89 14.53
CA ASP A 75 -8.82 -7.22 15.59
C ASP A 75 -8.90 -5.70 15.40
N ALA A 76 -7.96 -5.12 14.64
CA ALA A 76 -7.85 -3.67 14.41
C ALA A 76 -8.12 -3.27 12.96
N HIS A 77 -7.90 -4.16 11.98
CA HIS A 77 -7.98 -3.85 10.56
C HIS A 77 -8.76 -4.87 9.75
N THR A 78 -9.63 -4.38 8.87
CA THR A 78 -10.43 -5.20 7.94
C THR A 78 -9.61 -5.82 6.79
N GLY A 79 -8.35 -5.40 6.63
CA GLY A 79 -7.47 -5.85 5.56
C GLY A 79 -7.79 -5.31 4.17
N ARG A 80 -8.56 -4.22 4.10
CA ARG A 80 -9.00 -3.61 2.83
C ARG A 80 -8.33 -2.27 2.51
N GLY A 81 -7.56 -1.69 3.42
CA GLY A 81 -7.04 -0.32 3.31
C GLY A 81 -6.19 -0.08 2.06
N LEU A 82 -5.08 -0.82 1.92
CA LEU A 82 -4.20 -0.72 0.74
C LEU A 82 -4.91 -1.09 -0.56
N PHE A 83 -5.78 -2.09 -0.53
CA PHE A 83 -6.55 -2.50 -1.71
C PHE A 83 -7.52 -1.41 -2.16
N PHE A 84 -8.34 -0.85 -1.29
CA PHE A 84 -9.24 0.23 -1.70
C PHE A 84 -8.47 1.50 -2.08
N SER A 85 -7.37 1.80 -1.38
CA SER A 85 -6.49 2.91 -1.76
C SER A 85 -5.95 2.73 -3.17
N SER A 86 -5.57 1.51 -3.56
CA SER A 86 -5.10 1.23 -4.92
C SER A 86 -6.21 1.37 -5.96
N GLN A 87 -7.45 1.03 -5.62
CA GLN A 87 -8.60 1.17 -6.52
C GLN A 87 -9.06 2.62 -6.71
N LEU A 88 -8.80 3.50 -5.72
CA LEU A 88 -9.22 4.92 -5.75
C LEU A 88 -8.33 5.80 -6.62
N ALA A 89 -7.10 5.38 -6.91
CA ALA A 89 -6.15 6.16 -7.69
C ALA A 89 -6.11 5.72 -9.16
N ASP A 90 -5.84 6.68 -10.05
CA ASP A 90 -5.55 6.40 -11.46
C ASP A 90 -4.25 5.61 -11.61
N VAL A 91 -3.25 5.96 -10.80
CA VAL A 91 -1.97 5.26 -10.66
C VAL A 91 -1.68 5.04 -9.18
N PHE A 92 -1.34 3.80 -8.81
CA PHE A 92 -0.95 3.45 -7.45
C PHE A 92 0.34 2.65 -7.46
N ASP A 93 1.36 3.19 -6.80
CA ASP A 93 2.70 2.60 -6.73
C ASP A 93 3.00 2.15 -5.30
N ILE A 94 3.52 0.93 -5.16
CA ILE A 94 4.05 0.39 -3.91
C ILE A 94 5.51 0.04 -4.15
N HIS A 95 6.40 0.65 -3.36
CA HIS A 95 7.84 0.38 -3.40
C HIS A 95 8.30 -0.05 -2.01
N ALA A 96 8.78 -1.27 -1.88
CA ALA A 96 9.32 -1.80 -0.62
C ALA A 96 10.22 -3.01 -0.92
N ASN A 97 11.19 -3.30 -0.04
CA ASN A 97 11.97 -4.54 -0.11
C ASN A 97 12.62 -4.79 -1.51
N ASN A 98 13.20 -3.73 -2.10
CA ASN A 98 13.76 -3.71 -3.47
C ASN A 98 12.80 -4.19 -4.58
N THR A 99 11.49 -4.12 -4.31
CA THR A 99 10.43 -4.55 -5.19
C THR A 99 9.45 -3.40 -5.39
N ALA A 100 8.98 -3.23 -6.61
CA ALA A 100 7.97 -2.23 -6.96
C ALA A 100 6.78 -2.93 -7.61
N TYR A 101 5.59 -2.44 -7.32
CA TYR A 101 4.40 -2.77 -8.07
C TYR A 101 3.57 -1.54 -8.37
N GLN A 102 3.04 -1.48 -9.59
CA GLN A 102 2.18 -0.41 -10.07
C GLN A 102 0.83 -0.95 -10.51
N ARG A 103 -0.25 -0.29 -10.11
CA ARG A 103 -1.58 -0.46 -10.69
C ARG A 103 -1.94 0.79 -11.49
N ARG A 104 -2.49 0.58 -12.68
CA ARG A 104 -3.10 1.65 -13.51
C ARG A 104 -4.57 1.35 -13.72
N ALA A 105 -5.43 2.33 -13.45
CA ALA A 105 -6.88 2.14 -13.50
C ALA A 105 -7.41 1.77 -14.90
N TRP A 106 -6.67 2.11 -15.95
CA TRP A 106 -7.04 1.84 -17.34
C TRP A 106 -6.52 0.49 -17.89
N GLU A 107 -5.80 -0.30 -17.08
CA GLU A 107 -5.26 -1.58 -17.52
C GLU A 107 -6.04 -2.76 -16.94
N SER A 108 -6.43 -3.70 -17.79
CA SER A 108 -7.16 -4.90 -17.37
C SER A 108 -6.28 -5.94 -16.68
N SER A 109 -4.95 -5.87 -16.86
CA SER A 109 -3.97 -6.81 -16.30
C SER A 109 -3.72 -6.64 -14.79
N GLY A 110 -4.31 -5.62 -14.14
CA GLY A 110 -4.14 -5.38 -12.71
C GLY A 110 -2.78 -4.78 -12.37
N TRP A 111 -2.02 -5.46 -11.51
CA TRP A 111 -0.72 -4.98 -11.01
C TRP A 111 0.45 -5.40 -11.92
N ARG A 112 1.42 -4.52 -12.09
CA ARG A 112 2.69 -4.76 -12.80
C ARG A 112 3.86 -4.64 -11.83
N LYS A 113 4.87 -5.50 -11.99
CA LYS A 113 6.16 -5.41 -11.30
C LYS A 113 7.08 -4.44 -12.02
#